data_AF-A0A9J6DRV2-F1
#
_entry.id   AF-A0A9J6DRV2-F1
#
_cell.length_a   1.000
_cell.length_b   1.000
_cell.length_c   1.000
_cell.angle_alpha   90.00
_cell.angle_beta   90.00
_cell.angle_gamma   90.00
#
_symmetry.space_group_name_H-M   'P 1'
#
loop_
_entity.id
_entity.type
_entity.pdbx_description
1 polymer ?
#
loop_
_entity_poly.entity_id
_entity_poly.type
_entity_poly.pdbx_seq_one_letter_code
_entity_poly.pdbx_strand_id
1 'polypeptide(L)'
;METTREYVGNTASQLTIAAFVGSLSISWRIWRAGSSSGVRFLPLISIIICTLIWLRYSWITGDTRVTLASACGLILMTVNATVHRAFAPHPGPVMPLVAALLLTYMACTIMRAKELGQLAFILSVAYHLAPIATMPILTRTEICLGKITIFGLWTLYAGLAGDQPLYASCLIGFVSGIAEVAFTSQMLLPHSFRREGQ
;
A
#
# COMPACT_ATOMS: atom_id res chain seq x y z
N MET A 1 -2.95 -18.76 21.75
CA MET A 1 -2.48 -17.46 21.20
C MET A 1 -1.73 -17.66 19.90
N GLU A 2 -0.79 -18.61 19.84
CA GLU A 2 -0.03 -18.91 18.62
C GLU A 2 -0.92 -19.22 17.41
N THR A 3 -1.84 -20.19 17.53
CA THR A 3 -2.78 -20.55 16.46
C THR A 3 -3.58 -19.35 15.93
N THR A 4 -4.07 -18.48 16.81
CA THR A 4 -4.79 -17.26 16.43
C THR A 4 -3.90 -16.32 15.62
N ARG A 5 -2.66 -16.10 16.06
CA ARG A 5 -1.67 -15.28 15.34
C ARG A 5 -1.44 -15.82 13.93
N GLU A 6 -1.29 -17.12 13.78
CA GLU A 6 -1.05 -17.74 12.47
C GLU A 6 -2.24 -17.58 11.52
N TYR A 7 -3.47 -17.84 12.00
CA TYR A 7 -4.68 -17.67 11.19
C TYR A 7 -4.88 -16.21 10.75
N VAL A 8 -4.72 -15.25 11.66
CA VAL A 8 -4.85 -13.82 11.35
C VAL A 8 -3.79 -13.40 10.33
N GLY A 9 -2.53 -13.77 10.54
CA GLY A 9 -1.44 -13.41 9.64
C GLY A 9 -1.57 -14.04 8.24
N ASN A 10 -1.99 -15.31 8.16
CA ASN A 10 -2.23 -15.98 6.88
C ASN A 10 -3.37 -15.30 6.10
N THR A 11 -4.46 -14.96 6.79
CA THR A 11 -5.60 -14.24 6.19
C THR A 11 -5.18 -12.86 5.71
N ALA A 12 -4.43 -12.11 6.53
CA ALA A 12 -3.90 -10.80 6.19
C ALA A 12 -3.02 -10.86 4.93
N SER A 13 -2.11 -11.83 4.87
CA SER A 13 -1.21 -12.07 3.75
C SER A 13 -1.98 -12.39 2.46
N GLN A 14 -2.93 -13.32 2.50
CA GLN A 14 -3.75 -13.70 1.35
C GLN A 14 -4.58 -12.53 0.81
N LEU A 15 -5.26 -11.77 1.69
CA LEU A 15 -6.03 -10.60 1.27
C LEU A 15 -5.14 -9.49 0.70
N THR A 16 -3.94 -9.31 1.25
CA THR A 16 -2.96 -8.36 0.72
C THR A 16 -2.51 -8.74 -0.69
N ILE A 17 -2.22 -10.03 -0.92
CA ILE A 17 -1.88 -10.55 -2.25
C ILE A 17 -3.06 -10.35 -3.22
N ALA A 18 -4.29 -10.66 -2.79
CA ALA A 18 -5.48 -10.44 -3.60
C ALA A 18 -5.67 -8.95 -3.96
N ALA A 19 -5.39 -8.03 -3.03
CA ALA A 19 -5.41 -6.59 -3.30
C ALA A 19 -4.33 -6.18 -4.33
N PHE A 20 -3.12 -6.74 -4.24
CA PHE A 20 -2.09 -6.51 -5.26
C PHE A 20 -2.49 -7.08 -6.63
N VAL A 21 -3.13 -8.24 -6.69
CA VAL A 21 -3.67 -8.79 -7.95
C VAL A 21 -4.76 -7.87 -8.50
N GLY A 22 -5.67 -7.37 -7.66
CA GLY A 22 -6.69 -6.40 -8.05
C GLY A 22 -6.12 -5.12 -8.65
N SER A 23 -4.93 -4.69 -8.21
CA SER A 23 -4.23 -3.54 -8.76
C SER A 23 -3.79 -3.73 -10.23
N LEU A 24 -3.68 -4.97 -10.73
CA LEU A 24 -3.38 -5.24 -12.15
C LEU A 24 -4.46 -4.69 -13.09
N SER A 25 -5.65 -4.38 -12.57
CA SER A 25 -6.67 -3.61 -13.30
C SER A 25 -6.13 -2.27 -13.85
N ILE A 26 -5.12 -1.66 -13.20
CA ILE A 26 -4.43 -0.48 -13.70
C ILE A 26 -3.69 -0.81 -15.00
N SER A 27 -2.86 -1.85 -15.00
CA SER A 27 -2.16 -2.32 -16.21
C SER A 27 -3.14 -2.67 -17.33
N TRP A 28 -4.21 -3.39 -16.99
CA TRP A 28 -5.24 -3.76 -17.95
C TRP A 28 -5.93 -2.53 -18.57
N ARG A 29 -6.22 -1.51 -17.76
CA ARG A 29 -6.78 -0.24 -18.24
C ARG A 29 -5.82 0.49 -19.18
N ILE A 30 -4.53 0.57 -18.81
CA ILE A 30 -3.48 1.21 -19.63
C ILE A 30 -3.35 0.48 -20.97
N TRP A 31 -3.28 -0.85 -20.94
CA TRP A 31 -3.18 -1.69 -22.12
C TRP A 31 -4.38 -1.49 -23.06
N ARG A 32 -5.61 -1.53 -22.54
CA ARG A 32 -6.82 -1.27 -23.33
C ARG A 32 -6.92 0.16 -23.87
N ALA A 33 -6.44 1.14 -23.11
CA ALA A 33 -6.43 2.53 -23.54
C ALA A 33 -5.32 2.84 -24.56
N GLY A 34 -4.31 1.97 -24.71
CA GLY A 34 -3.14 2.22 -25.54
C GLY A 34 -2.26 3.38 -25.05
N SER A 35 -2.48 3.88 -23.83
CA SER A 35 -1.75 4.99 -23.25
C SER A 35 -1.83 4.96 -21.72
N SER A 36 -0.76 5.37 -21.05
CA SER A 36 -0.76 5.58 -19.59
C SER A 36 -1.07 7.02 -19.18
N SER A 37 -1.52 7.87 -20.12
CA SER A 37 -2.01 9.22 -19.84
C SER A 37 -3.10 9.20 -18.76
N GLY A 38 -3.00 10.11 -17.78
CA GLY A 38 -3.91 10.18 -16.63
C GLY A 38 -3.59 9.20 -15.48
N VAL A 39 -2.65 8.26 -15.66
CA VAL A 39 -2.14 7.43 -14.54
C VAL A 39 -0.83 8.00 -14.04
N ARG A 40 -0.75 8.31 -12.74
CA ARG A 40 0.48 8.82 -12.12
C ARG A 40 1.46 7.68 -11.89
N PHE A 41 2.71 7.87 -12.30
CA PHE A 41 3.78 6.87 -12.14
C PHE A 41 4.33 6.82 -10.71
N LEU A 42 4.43 7.96 -10.04
CA LEU A 42 5.06 8.09 -8.72
C LEU A 42 4.45 7.15 -7.66
N PRO A 43 3.11 7.00 -7.53
CA PRO A 43 2.52 6.05 -6.58
C PRO A 43 2.95 4.60 -6.81
N LEU A 44 3.14 4.15 -8.06
CA LEU A 44 3.62 2.79 -8.35
C LEU A 44 5.02 2.58 -7.79
N ILE A 45 5.90 3.56 -7.97
CA ILE A 45 7.27 3.51 -7.46
C ILE A 45 7.33 3.57 -5.95
N SER A 46 6.51 4.42 -5.32
CA SER A 46 6.42 4.48 -3.86
C SER A 46 6.02 3.12 -3.26
N ILE A 47 5.09 2.40 -3.88
CA ILE A 47 4.68 1.07 -3.40
C ILE A 47 5.80 0.04 -3.63
N ILE A 48 6.53 0.08 -4.75
CA ILE A 48 7.71 -0.78 -4.99
C ILE A 48 8.77 -0.57 -3.89
N ILE A 49 9.10 0.68 -3.56
CA ILE A 49 10.07 1.00 -2.51
C ILE A 49 9.56 0.51 -1.15
N CYS A 50 8.30 0.78 -0.83
CA CYS A 50 7.69 0.35 0.44
C CYS A 50 7.70 -1.18 0.59
N THR A 51 7.29 -1.91 -0.44
CA THR A 51 7.28 -3.38 -0.44
C THR A 51 8.68 -3.97 -0.38
N LEU A 52 9.68 -3.34 -1.01
CA LEU A 52 11.07 -3.75 -0.91
C LEU A 52 11.61 -3.63 0.53
N ILE A 53 11.30 -2.52 1.21
CA ILE A 53 11.74 -2.28 2.59
C ILE A 53 11.05 -3.26 3.54
N TRP A 54 9.74 -3.46 3.41
CA TRP A 54 9.01 -4.46 4.21
C TRP A 54 9.48 -5.89 3.95
N LEU A 55 9.82 -6.22 2.70
CA LEU A 55 10.41 -7.51 2.35
C LEU A 55 11.75 -7.72 3.06
N ARG A 56 12.64 -6.71 3.03
CA ARG A 56 13.93 -6.81 3.72
C ARG A 56 13.77 -6.87 5.24
N TYR A 57 12.87 -6.04 5.79
CA TYR A 57 12.55 -6.04 7.21
C TYR A 57 12.09 -7.43 7.67
N SER A 58 11.07 -7.98 7.00
CA SER A 58 10.47 -9.27 7.34
C SER A 58 11.40 -10.46 7.13
N TRP A 59 12.30 -10.38 6.15
CA TRP A 59 13.37 -11.36 5.99
C TRP A 59 14.30 -11.40 7.20
N ILE A 60 14.70 -10.25 7.73
CA ILE A 60 15.60 -10.16 8.90
C ILE A 60 14.87 -10.60 10.17
N THR A 61 13.59 -10.26 10.33
CA THR A 61 12.80 -10.68 11.50
C THR A 61 12.30 -12.12 11.42
N GLY A 62 12.46 -12.79 10.28
CA GLY A 62 11.99 -14.17 10.06
C GLY A 62 10.48 -14.29 9.88
N ASP A 63 9.78 -13.19 9.58
CA ASP A 63 8.33 -13.21 9.35
C ASP A 63 8.02 -13.63 7.91
N THR A 64 7.69 -14.90 7.73
CA THR A 64 7.37 -15.48 6.41
C THR A 64 6.09 -14.93 5.80
N ARG A 65 5.13 -14.46 6.61
CA ARG A 65 3.80 -13.99 6.14
C ARG A 65 3.92 -12.61 5.53
N VAL A 66 4.66 -11.72 6.19
CA VAL A 66 4.98 -10.39 5.68
C VAL A 66 5.94 -10.49 4.49
N THR A 67 6.90 -11.43 4.55
CA THR A 67 7.83 -11.73 3.44
C THR A 67 7.06 -12.11 2.19
N LEU A 68 6.12 -13.06 2.28
CA LEU A 68 5.33 -13.52 1.14
C LEU A 68 4.48 -12.40 0.54
N ALA A 69 3.73 -11.67 1.37
CA ALA A 69 2.89 -10.57 0.90
C ALA A 69 3.72 -9.47 0.22
N SER A 70 4.88 -9.13 0.78
CA SER A 70 5.77 -8.09 0.25
C SER A 70 6.45 -8.54 -1.04
N ALA A 71 6.87 -9.80 -1.15
CA ALA A 71 7.47 -10.36 -2.36
C ALA A 71 6.47 -10.37 -3.53
N CYS A 72 5.23 -10.82 -3.29
CA CYS A 72 4.16 -10.75 -4.29
C CYS A 72 3.85 -9.30 -4.70
N GLY A 73 3.75 -8.40 -3.72
CA GLY A 73 3.53 -6.97 -3.96
C GLY A 73 4.61 -6.33 -4.81
N LEU A 74 5.88 -6.63 -4.52
CA LEU A 74 7.02 -6.16 -5.29
C LEU A 74 6.92 -6.58 -6.75
N ILE A 75 6.70 -7.89 -7.01
CA ILE A 75 6.59 -8.43 -8.37
C ILE A 75 5.42 -7.78 -9.12
N LEU A 76 4.23 -7.75 -8.52
CA LEU A 76 3.02 -7.25 -9.17
C LEU A 76 3.09 -5.74 -9.43
N MET A 77 3.68 -4.96 -8.51
CA MET A 77 3.85 -3.52 -8.73
C MET A 77 4.93 -3.23 -9.76
N THR A 78 5.99 -4.04 -9.85
CA THR A 78 6.96 -3.95 -10.95
C THR A 78 6.30 -4.21 -12.30
N VAL A 79 5.38 -5.17 -12.41
CA VAL A 79 4.58 -5.37 -13.64
C VAL A 79 3.78 -4.12 -13.97
N ASN A 80 3.05 -3.55 -13.00
CA ASN A 80 2.29 -2.32 -13.19
C ASN A 80 3.16 -1.14 -13.64
N ALA A 81 4.34 -0.97 -13.03
CA ALA A 81 5.28 0.09 -13.40
C ALA A 81 5.83 -0.11 -14.82
N THR A 82 6.15 -1.34 -15.20
CA THR A 82 6.65 -1.68 -16.54
C THR A 82 5.59 -1.42 -17.60
N VAL A 83 4.35 -1.87 -17.39
CA VAL A 83 3.23 -1.60 -18.32
C VAL A 83 2.97 -0.10 -18.42
N HIS A 84 2.95 0.62 -17.29
CA HIS A 84 2.78 2.08 -17.29
C HIS A 84 3.82 2.77 -18.18
N ARG A 85 5.09 2.38 -18.04
CA ARG A 85 6.19 2.95 -18.82
C ARG A 85 6.14 2.59 -20.29
N ALA A 86 5.79 1.35 -20.63
CA ALA A 86 5.69 0.90 -22.01
C ALA A 86 4.67 1.71 -22.83
N PHE A 87 3.61 2.22 -22.17
CA PHE A 87 2.55 3.02 -22.79
C PHE A 87 2.62 4.52 -22.43
N ALA A 88 3.73 4.99 -21.84
CA ALA A 88 3.90 6.40 -21.51
C ALA A 88 4.15 7.22 -22.77
N PRO A 89 3.42 8.33 -23.01
CA PRO A 89 3.66 9.19 -24.18
C PRO A 89 5.08 9.78 -24.21
N HIS A 90 5.62 10.07 -23.02
CA HIS A 90 6.97 10.61 -22.83
C HIS A 90 7.62 9.81 -21.69
N PRO A 91 8.18 8.62 -21.96
CA PRO A 91 8.85 7.87 -20.93
C PRO A 91 10.11 8.63 -20.53
N GLY A 92 10.06 9.35 -19.40
CA GLY A 92 11.26 9.92 -18.79
C GLY A 92 12.34 8.85 -18.54
N PRO A 93 13.56 9.23 -18.15
CA PRO A 93 14.67 8.30 -18.08
C PRO A 93 14.39 7.15 -17.09
N VAL A 94 14.63 5.90 -17.54
CA VAL A 94 14.44 4.69 -16.71
C VAL A 94 15.64 4.44 -15.80
N MET A 95 16.84 4.80 -16.25
CA MET A 95 18.09 4.56 -15.50
C MET A 95 18.11 5.19 -14.11
N PRO A 96 17.66 6.45 -13.89
CA PRO A 96 17.59 7.03 -12.55
C PRO A 96 16.65 6.28 -11.62
N LEU A 97 15.56 5.72 -12.14
CA LEU A 97 14.64 4.91 -11.34
C LEU A 97 15.29 3.59 -10.93
N VAL A 98 15.89 2.88 -11.88
CA VAL A 98 16.61 1.63 -11.61
C VAL A 98 17.74 1.88 -10.61
N ALA A 99 18.51 2.97 -10.80
CA ALA A 99 19.53 3.40 -9.86
C ALA A 99 18.96 3.71 -8.47
N ALA A 100 17.83 4.40 -8.37
CA ALA A 100 17.18 4.68 -7.09
C ALA A 100 16.72 3.41 -6.39
N LEU A 101 16.15 2.44 -7.12
CA LEU A 101 15.74 1.15 -6.56
C LEU A 101 16.93 0.32 -6.11
N LEU A 102 18.01 0.26 -6.90
CA LEU A 102 19.24 -0.42 -6.52
C LEU A 102 19.91 0.24 -5.31
N LEU A 103 19.98 1.57 -5.27
CA LEU A 103 20.53 2.30 -4.14
C LEU A 103 19.69 2.06 -2.88
N THR A 104 18.35 2.05 -3.01
CA THR A 104 17.44 1.71 -1.92
C THR A 104 17.68 0.29 -1.42
N TYR A 105 17.81 -0.68 -2.34
CA TYR A 105 18.11 -2.06 -1.98
C TYR A 105 19.44 -2.17 -1.23
N MET A 106 20.51 -1.57 -1.76
CA MET A 106 21.83 -1.57 -1.12
C MET A 106 21.80 -0.90 0.25
N ALA A 107 21.12 0.25 0.39
CA ALA A 107 20.91 0.89 1.69
C ALA A 107 20.17 -0.04 2.67
N CYS A 108 19.16 -0.78 2.20
CA CYS A 108 18.43 -1.73 3.04
C CYS A 108 19.30 -2.94 3.47
N THR A 109 20.36 -3.29 2.73
CA THR A 109 21.25 -4.40 3.11
C THR A 109 22.12 -4.09 4.33
N ILE A 110 22.48 -2.82 4.52
CA ILE A 110 23.35 -2.36 5.62
C ILE A 110 22.56 -1.95 6.88
N MET A 111 21.25 -1.73 6.76
CA MET A 111 20.39 -1.32 7.86
C MET A 111 19.99 -2.48 8.76
N ARG A 112 19.85 -2.20 10.06
CA ARG A 112 19.35 -3.15 11.07
C ARG A 112 17.82 -3.22 11.01
N ALA A 113 17.24 -4.30 11.54
CA ALA A 113 15.79 -4.49 11.60
C ALA A 113 15.04 -3.28 12.21
N LYS A 114 15.57 -2.69 13.30
CA LYS A 114 14.97 -1.51 13.93
C LYS A 114 14.90 -0.30 12.99
N GLU A 115 15.98 -0.03 12.25
CA GLU A 115 16.07 1.11 11.33
C GLU A 115 15.17 0.90 10.11
N LEU A 116 15.15 -0.32 9.58
CA LEU A 116 14.23 -0.71 8.49
C LEU A 116 12.77 -0.59 8.91
N GLY A 117 12.42 -1.06 10.11
CA GLY A 117 11.06 -0.94 10.64
C GLY A 117 10.62 0.52 10.78
N GLN A 118 11.51 1.40 11.28
CA GLN A 118 11.24 2.84 11.36
C GLN A 118 11.07 3.48 9.98
N LEU A 119 11.94 3.15 9.02
CA LEU A 119 11.85 3.65 7.66
C LEU A 119 10.55 3.17 6.98
N ALA A 120 10.22 1.89 7.12
CA ALA A 120 9.00 1.29 6.59
C ALA A 120 7.75 1.97 7.18
N PHE A 121 7.75 2.22 8.49
CA PHE A 121 6.70 2.97 9.17
C PHE A 121 6.54 4.37 8.57
N ILE A 122 7.61 5.18 8.50
CA ILE A 122 7.56 6.56 7.98
C ILE A 122 7.01 6.58 6.56
N LEU A 123 7.48 5.70 5.69
CA LEU A 123 7.01 5.60 4.31
C LEU A 123 5.55 5.17 4.21
N SER A 124 5.12 4.24 5.07
CA SER A 124 3.73 3.78 5.11
C SER A 124 2.80 4.90 5.59
N VAL A 125 3.22 5.70 6.57
CA VAL A 125 2.48 6.91 7.00
C VAL A 125 2.35 7.90 5.85
N ALA A 126 3.44 8.24 5.18
CA ALA A 126 3.42 9.14 4.03
C ALA A 126 2.47 8.61 2.93
N TYR A 127 2.49 7.30 2.67
CA TYR A 127 1.59 6.65 1.72
C TYR A 127 0.12 6.73 2.15
N HIS A 128 -0.19 6.53 3.43
CA HIS A 128 -1.57 6.61 3.93
C HIS A 128 -2.14 8.03 3.98
N LEU A 129 -1.28 9.04 4.10
CA LEU A 129 -1.69 10.44 4.09
C LEU A 129 -1.87 11.00 2.66
N ALA A 130 -1.22 10.40 1.66
CA ALA A 130 -1.31 10.88 0.28
C ALA A 130 -2.75 10.86 -0.30
N PRO A 131 -3.57 9.81 -0.12
CA PRO A 131 -4.98 9.82 -0.51
C PRO A 131 -5.76 10.95 0.14
N ILE A 132 -5.59 11.16 1.46
CA ILE A 132 -6.31 12.21 2.22
C ILE A 132 -6.02 13.60 1.64
N ALA A 133 -4.76 13.87 1.29
CA ALA A 133 -4.35 15.13 0.68
C ALA A 133 -4.87 15.33 -0.76
N THR A 134 -5.30 14.26 -1.43
CA THR A 134 -5.69 14.26 -2.84
C THR A 134 -7.13 13.84 -3.07
N MET A 135 -7.99 13.88 -2.04
CA MET A 135 -9.41 13.55 -2.19
C MET A 135 -10.22 14.69 -2.81
N PRO A 136 -10.65 14.54 -4.08
CA PRO A 136 -12.00 14.91 -4.47
C PRO A 136 -12.79 13.68 -4.97
N ILE A 137 -13.87 13.35 -4.26
CA ILE A 137 -15.12 12.68 -4.73
C ILE A 137 -15.08 11.22 -5.25
N LEU A 138 -13.93 10.56 -5.48
CA LEU A 138 -13.92 9.27 -6.22
C LEU A 138 -13.48 8.00 -5.45
N THR A 139 -13.29 8.04 -4.13
CA THR A 139 -13.05 6.81 -3.37
C THR A 139 -14.33 5.99 -3.24
N ARG A 140 -14.32 4.81 -3.86
CA ARG A 140 -15.37 3.81 -3.72
C ARG A 140 -15.31 3.19 -2.33
N THR A 141 -16.45 3.11 -1.63
CA THR A 141 -16.55 2.57 -0.27
C THR A 141 -15.94 1.17 -0.15
N GLU A 142 -16.04 0.35 -1.18
CA GLU A 142 -15.49 -1.01 -1.21
C GLU A 142 -13.95 -1.02 -1.10
N ILE A 143 -13.27 -0.04 -1.70
CA ILE A 143 -11.80 0.08 -1.61
C ILE A 143 -11.40 0.45 -0.19
N CYS A 144 -12.12 1.38 0.44
CA CYS A 144 -11.86 1.78 1.81
C CYS A 144 -12.16 0.63 2.80
N LEU A 145 -13.21 -0.15 2.58
CA LEU A 145 -13.50 -1.35 3.39
C LEU A 145 -12.42 -2.43 3.24
N GLY A 146 -11.91 -2.64 2.01
CA GLY A 146 -10.77 -3.54 1.78
C GLY A 146 -9.53 -3.08 2.54
N LYS A 147 -9.23 -1.78 2.51
CA LYS A 147 -8.14 -1.15 3.26
C LYS A 147 -8.30 -1.38 4.77
N ILE A 148 -9.47 -1.06 5.34
CA ILE A 148 -9.78 -1.28 6.76
C ILE A 148 -9.57 -2.75 7.14
N THR A 149 -10.08 -3.68 6.33
CA THR A 149 -9.97 -5.12 6.60
C THR A 149 -8.52 -5.59 6.62
N ILE A 150 -7.76 -5.26 5.57
CA ILE A 150 -6.36 -5.69 5.45
C ILE A 150 -5.50 -5.09 6.55
N PHE A 151 -5.58 -3.78 6.79
CA PHE A 151 -4.77 -3.11 7.80
C PHE A 151 -5.20 -3.49 9.21
N GLY A 152 -6.49 -3.69 9.47
CA GLY A 152 -6.98 -4.19 10.76
C GLY A 152 -6.44 -5.58 11.09
N LEU A 153 -6.40 -6.49 10.10
CA LEU A 153 -5.81 -7.82 10.28
C LEU A 153 -4.30 -7.75 10.53
N TRP A 154 -3.56 -6.91 9.80
CA TRP A 154 -2.13 -6.72 10.05
C TRP A 154 -1.84 -6.05 11.40
N THR A 155 -2.65 -5.09 11.84
CA THR A 155 -2.54 -4.49 13.18
C THR A 155 -2.75 -5.55 14.26
N LEU A 156 -3.80 -6.37 14.14
CA LEU A 156 -4.05 -7.45 15.08
C LEU A 156 -2.91 -8.47 15.10
N TYR A 157 -2.46 -8.90 13.92
CA TYR A 157 -1.32 -9.81 13.76
C TYR A 157 -0.05 -9.26 14.43
N ALA A 158 0.33 -8.02 14.11
CA ALA A 158 1.53 -7.39 14.64
C ALA A 158 1.47 -7.20 16.16
N GLY A 159 0.29 -6.87 16.70
CA GLY A 159 0.06 -6.80 18.14
C GLY A 159 0.25 -8.16 18.83
N LEU A 160 -0.27 -9.24 18.22
CA LEU A 160 -0.07 -10.61 18.71
C LEU A 160 1.38 -11.08 18.58
N ALA A 161 2.11 -10.60 17.56
CA ALA A 161 3.51 -10.93 17.32
C ALA A 161 4.49 -10.09 18.16
N GLY A 162 4.04 -9.00 18.78
CA GLY A 162 4.90 -8.04 19.46
C GLY A 162 5.73 -7.15 18.52
N ASP A 163 5.36 -7.07 17.24
CA ASP A 163 6.05 -6.29 16.21
C ASP A 163 5.55 -4.83 16.22
N GLN A 164 6.26 -3.97 16.95
CA GLN A 164 5.88 -2.57 17.12
C GLN A 164 5.90 -1.74 15.81
N PRO A 165 6.95 -1.83 14.96
CA PRO A 165 6.96 -1.12 13.68
C PRO A 165 5.78 -1.49 12.77
N LEU A 166 5.50 -2.79 12.62
CA LEU A 166 4.39 -3.25 11.79
C LEU A 166 3.04 -2.84 12.38
N TYR A 167 2.88 -2.97 13.70
CA TYR A 167 1.67 -2.56 14.41
C TYR A 167 1.34 -1.09 14.19
N ALA A 168 2.30 -0.20 14.45
CA ALA A 168 2.11 1.23 14.33
C ALA A 168 1.78 1.65 12.90
N SER A 169 2.47 1.07 11.91
CA SER A 169 2.24 1.32 10.49
C SER A 169 0.83 0.93 10.07
N CYS A 170 0.42 -0.29 10.41
CA CYS A 170 -0.88 -0.81 10.02
C CYS A 170 -2.02 -0.12 10.77
N LEU A 171 -1.81 0.29 12.02
CA LEU A 171 -2.82 1.04 12.78
C LEU A 171 -3.14 2.37 12.10
N ILE A 172 -2.14 3.08 11.57
CA ILE A 172 -2.36 4.32 10.80
C ILE A 172 -3.09 4.02 9.49
N GLY A 173 -2.75 2.92 8.81
CA GLY A 173 -3.49 2.44 7.63
C GLY A 173 -4.96 2.15 7.92
N PHE A 174 -5.24 1.52 9.07
CA PHE A 174 -6.59 1.21 9.54
C PHE A 174 -7.39 2.48 9.86
N VAL A 175 -6.82 3.37 10.68
CA VAL A 175 -7.46 4.64 11.07
C VAL A 175 -7.72 5.54 9.86
N SER A 176 -6.75 5.63 8.94
CA SER A 176 -6.95 6.39 7.70
C SER A 176 -8.07 5.78 6.85
N GLY A 177 -8.18 4.45 6.75
CA GLY A 177 -9.30 3.80 6.07
C GLY A 177 -10.67 4.15 6.67
N ILE A 178 -10.77 4.17 8.01
CA ILE A 178 -12.01 4.61 8.71
C ILE A 178 -12.34 6.07 8.38
N ALA A 179 -11.33 6.95 8.42
CA ALA A 179 -11.51 8.36 8.09
C ALA A 179 -12.03 8.52 6.64
N GLU A 180 -11.45 7.80 5.67
CA GLU A 180 -11.88 7.83 4.27
C GLU A 180 -13.35 7.39 4.10
N VAL A 181 -13.80 6.34 4.79
CA VAL A 181 -15.22 5.92 4.80
C VAL A 181 -16.11 7.01 5.39
N ALA A 182 -15.72 7.59 6.53
CA ALA A 182 -16.48 8.65 7.18
C ALA A 182 -16.65 9.87 6.26
N PHE A 183 -15.57 10.32 5.61
CA PHE A 183 -15.61 11.42 4.65
C PHE A 183 -16.48 11.10 3.43
N THR A 184 -16.38 9.88 2.88
CA THR A 184 -17.19 9.46 1.73
C THR A 184 -18.67 9.43 2.09
N SER A 185 -19.04 8.98 3.29
CA SER A 185 -20.43 8.95 3.76
C SER A 185 -21.05 10.34 3.91
N GLN A 186 -20.27 11.34 4.35
CA GLN A 186 -20.75 12.72 4.50
C GLN A 186 -21.02 13.40 3.14
N MET A 187 -20.32 13.00 2.08
CA MET A 187 -20.57 13.52 0.73
C MET A 187 -21.83 12.92 0.08
N LEU A 188 -22.25 11.72 0.50
CA LEU A 188 -23.43 11.04 -0.03
C LEU A 188 -24.73 11.51 0.60
N LEU A 189 -24.69 12.29 1.69
CA LEU A 189 -25.89 12.85 2.28
C LEU A 189 -26.50 13.88 1.33
N PRO A 190 -27.77 13.72 0.91
CA PRO A 190 -28.40 14.58 -0.07
C PRO A 190 -28.40 16.03 0.42
N HIS A 191 -28.06 16.96 -0.49
CA HIS A 191 -27.96 18.41 -0.22
C HIS A 191 -29.23 19.01 0.42
N SER A 192 -30.38 18.33 0.34
CA SER A 192 -31.63 18.73 0.98
C SER A 192 -31.55 18.79 2.51
N PHE A 193 -30.71 17.98 3.16
CA PHE A 193 -30.53 18.03 4.62
C PHE A 193 -29.55 19.11 5.11
N ARG A 194 -28.85 19.81 4.21
CA ARG A 194 -27.84 20.82 4.59
C ARG A 194 -28.41 22.24 4.70
N ARG A 195 -29.68 22.48 4.32
CA ARG A 195 -30.28 23.83 4.24
C ARG A 195 -31.29 24.18 5.34
N GLU A 196 -31.69 23.26 6.23
CA GLU A 196 -32.72 23.55 7.26
C GLU A 196 -32.15 24.06 8.59
N GLY A 197 -30.86 24.43 8.65
CA GLY A 197 -30.19 24.89 9.89
C GLY A 197 -29.48 26.25 9.81
N GLN A 198 -29.77 27.06 8.79
CA GLN A 198 -29.34 28.46 8.68
C GLN A 198 -30.57 29.35 8.53
#